data_AF-A0A934TSS0-F1
#
_entry.id   AF-A0A934TSS0-F1
#
_cell.length_a   1.000
_cell.length_b   1.000
_cell.length_c   1.000
_cell.angle_alpha   90.00
_cell.angle_beta   90.00
_cell.angle_gamma   90.00
#
_symmetry.space_group_name_H-M   'P 1'
#
loop_
_entity.id
_entity.type
_entity.pdbx_description
1 polymer ?
#
loop_
_entity_poly.entity_id
_entity_poly.type
_entity_poly.pdbx_seq_one_letter_code
_entity_poly.pdbx_strand_id
1 'polypeptide(L)'
;MSKAFLFYWIRQQIENAVEEGSLYHAGSNQFHRCSPGDVLWICGPGKGARLVTIGPIQIARIVDYEEASRVLRYTPWDAEYHALASRGRRVVPQEVNLEPILGQLEFASRRRLDLTKPLGQQLQSMRELAPHSAHLLQSLWTDAKGASPSIASRLPNAAPHENPPVGVPLPDQEWIEGSPLLRVHLTRERAPGLSQAKKAQFRQEHGKLYCQRCKFDPSGFYRTPAADACIEVHHSAMPLSNMTTQHATTLHELECLCANCHRLVHAELQATSG
;
A
#
# COMPACT_ATOMS: atom_id res chain seq x y z
N MET A 1 16.55 1.05 25.55
CA MET A 1 15.11 1.09 25.87
C MET A 1 14.33 0.85 24.60
N SER A 2 13.31 0.00 24.63
CA SER A 2 12.40 -0.22 23.49
C SER A 2 11.62 1.06 23.19
N LYS A 3 11.54 1.42 21.92
CA LYS A 3 10.76 2.56 21.43
C LYS A 3 9.38 2.13 21.01
N ALA A 4 8.46 3.08 20.97
CA ALA A 4 7.13 2.89 20.39
C ALA A 4 6.93 3.90 19.27
N PHE A 5 6.43 3.43 18.14
CA PHE A 5 6.17 4.24 16.96
C PHE A 5 4.70 4.18 16.59
N LEU A 6 4.18 5.30 16.11
CA LEU A 6 2.88 5.39 15.45
C LEU A 6 3.10 5.45 13.95
N PHE A 7 2.49 4.51 13.22
CA PHE A 7 2.63 4.37 11.77
C PHE A 7 1.27 4.39 11.09
N TYR A 8 1.16 5.22 10.06
CA TYR A 8 -0.11 5.49 9.40
C TYR A 8 -0.33 4.57 8.19
N TRP A 9 -1.52 3.97 8.14
CA TRP A 9 -2.07 3.23 7.01
C TRP A 9 -3.31 3.94 6.46
N ILE A 10 -3.53 3.79 5.15
CA ILE A 10 -4.76 4.27 4.52
C ILE A 10 -5.93 3.35 4.88
N ARG A 11 -7.16 3.85 4.68
CA ARG A 11 -8.41 3.14 5.01
C ARG A 11 -8.44 1.70 4.49
N GLN A 12 -8.10 1.50 3.23
CA GLN A 12 -8.12 0.18 2.61
C GLN A 12 -7.17 -0.82 3.28
N GLN A 13 -5.99 -0.39 3.72
CA GLN A 13 -5.03 -1.25 4.42
C GLN A 13 -5.54 -1.63 5.83
N ILE A 14 -6.19 -0.68 6.51
CA ILE A 14 -6.84 -0.91 7.81
C ILE A 14 -7.96 -1.95 7.65
N GLU A 15 -8.86 -1.75 6.68
CA GLU A 15 -10.00 -2.64 6.42
C GLU A 15 -9.54 -4.05 6.08
N ASN A 16 -8.57 -4.20 5.16
CA ASN A 16 -8.03 -5.50 4.78
C ASN A 16 -7.41 -6.24 5.98
N ALA A 17 -6.61 -5.56 6.80
CA ALA A 17 -5.97 -6.20 7.94
C ALA A 17 -6.99 -6.66 9.00
N VAL A 18 -8.03 -5.86 9.24
CA VAL A 18 -9.15 -6.23 10.14
C VAL A 18 -9.90 -7.44 9.60
N GLU A 19 -10.17 -7.50 8.29
CA GLU A 19 -10.85 -8.61 7.63
C GLU A 19 -10.02 -9.90 7.62
N GLU A 20 -8.72 -9.81 7.34
CA GLU A 20 -7.78 -10.94 7.40
C GLU A 20 -7.57 -11.46 8.83
N GLY A 21 -7.88 -10.65 9.85
CA GLY A 21 -7.83 -11.05 11.25
C GLY A 21 -6.42 -11.30 11.79
N SER A 22 -5.37 -10.82 11.11
CA SER A 22 -3.99 -11.02 11.55
C SER A 22 -3.10 -9.80 11.34
N LEU A 23 -2.53 -9.28 12.43
CA LEU A 23 -1.56 -8.19 12.40
C LEU A 23 -0.21 -8.70 12.93
N TYR A 24 0.74 -8.91 12.01
CA TYR A 24 2.07 -9.45 12.33
C TYR A 24 3.19 -8.96 11.42
N HIS A 25 2.87 -8.15 10.42
CA HIS A 25 3.81 -7.63 9.43
C HIS A 25 3.44 -6.21 9.01
N ALA A 26 4.46 -5.41 8.75
CA ALA A 26 4.34 -4.19 7.95
C ALA A 26 5.62 -4.01 7.12
N GLY A 27 5.51 -3.43 5.93
CA GLY A 27 6.66 -2.98 5.12
C GLY A 27 6.73 -1.46 5.02
N SER A 28 7.91 -0.88 5.20
CA SER A 28 8.14 0.55 4.97
C SER A 28 9.62 0.89 4.96
N ASN A 29 10.05 1.78 4.06
CA ASN A 29 11.40 2.33 4.09
C ASN A 29 11.68 3.19 5.34
N GLN A 30 10.64 3.58 6.09
CA GLN A 30 10.80 4.29 7.36
C GLN A 30 11.24 3.40 8.52
N PHE A 31 11.21 2.06 8.35
CA PHE A 31 11.56 1.12 9.41
C PHE A 31 13.07 0.92 9.60
N HIS A 32 13.92 1.60 8.82
CA HIS A 32 15.34 1.77 9.17
C HIS A 32 15.55 2.41 10.55
N ARG A 33 14.52 3.06 11.11
CA ARG A 33 14.51 3.67 12.45
C ARG A 33 14.07 2.72 13.56
N CYS A 34 13.59 1.53 13.21
CA CYS A 34 13.08 0.53 14.14
C CYS A 34 14.16 -0.51 14.47
N SER A 35 14.03 -1.14 15.64
CA SER A 35 14.90 -2.23 16.08
C SER A 35 14.08 -3.36 16.72
N PRO A 36 14.61 -4.59 16.77
CA PRO A 36 14.03 -5.64 17.59
C PRO A 36 13.76 -5.18 19.03
N GLY A 37 12.56 -5.46 19.53
CA GLY A 37 12.06 -5.02 20.83
C GLY A 37 11.21 -3.76 20.79
N ASP A 38 11.23 -2.99 19.69
CA ASP A 38 10.35 -1.83 19.52
C ASP A 38 8.89 -2.26 19.25
N VAL A 39 7.97 -1.31 19.43
CA VAL A 39 6.54 -1.48 19.18
C VAL A 39 6.10 -0.58 18.04
N LEU A 40 5.45 -1.15 17.03
CA LEU A 40 4.88 -0.41 15.92
C LEU A 40 3.35 -0.42 16.01
N TRP A 41 2.76 0.70 16.40
CA TRP A 41 1.32 0.89 16.42
C TRP A 41 0.81 1.28 15.06
N ILE A 42 -0.06 0.44 14.48
CA ILE A 42 -0.69 0.72 13.20
C ILE A 42 -1.95 1.54 13.44
N CYS A 43 -2.02 2.71 12.81
CA CYS A 43 -3.14 3.62 12.91
C CYS A 43 -3.60 4.10 11.54
N GLY A 44 -4.83 4.59 11.45
CA GLY A 44 -5.39 5.07 10.20
C GLY A 44 -6.82 5.58 10.38
N PRO A 45 -7.49 6.00 9.30
CA PRO A 45 -8.90 6.36 9.35
C PRO A 45 -9.75 5.09 9.58
N GLY A 46 -10.68 5.16 10.53
CA GLY A 46 -11.61 4.06 10.83
C GLY A 46 -12.99 4.28 10.21
N LYS A 47 -13.89 3.29 10.35
CA LYS A 47 -15.25 3.37 9.77
C LYS A 47 -16.11 4.48 10.36
N GLY A 48 -15.88 4.84 11.63
CA GLY A 48 -16.66 5.85 12.36
C GLY A 48 -15.84 6.84 13.19
N ALA A 49 -14.52 6.88 13.00
CA ALA A 49 -13.62 7.75 13.77
C ALA A 49 -12.53 8.33 12.87
N ARG A 50 -12.09 9.56 13.19
CA ARG A 50 -11.05 10.26 12.42
C ARG A 50 -9.70 9.54 12.47
N LEU A 51 -9.43 8.83 13.55
CA LEU A 51 -8.24 8.00 13.71
C LEU A 51 -8.52 6.83 14.65
N VAL A 52 -8.16 5.63 14.21
CA VAL A 52 -8.18 4.39 14.98
C VAL A 52 -6.77 3.81 15.03
N THR A 53 -6.50 2.95 16.02
CA THR A 53 -5.44 1.95 15.92
C THR A 53 -6.06 0.58 15.70
N ILE A 54 -5.39 -0.26 14.90
CA ILE A 54 -5.75 -1.67 14.76
C ILE A 54 -4.85 -2.60 15.58
N GLY A 55 -3.93 -2.03 16.35
CA GLY A 55 -3.11 -2.76 17.29
C GLY A 55 -1.60 -2.62 17.06
N PRO A 56 -0.82 -3.20 17.97
CA PRO A 56 0.63 -3.14 17.93
C PRO A 56 1.23 -4.34 17.20
N ILE A 57 2.29 -4.10 16.44
CA ILE A 57 3.26 -5.11 16.02
C ILE A 57 4.45 -5.01 16.98
N GLN A 58 4.63 -6.05 17.80
CA GLN A 58 5.82 -6.21 18.63
C GLN A 58 6.97 -6.67 17.71
N ILE A 59 7.91 -5.78 17.41
CA ILE A 59 8.95 -6.03 16.41
C ILE A 59 9.92 -7.06 16.98
N ALA A 60 9.90 -8.27 16.43
CA ALA A 60 10.91 -9.27 16.75
C ALA A 60 12.13 -9.11 15.84
N ARG A 61 11.89 -8.75 14.58
CA ARG A 61 12.90 -8.67 13.54
C ARG A 61 12.56 -7.55 12.56
N ILE A 62 13.59 -6.85 12.10
CA ILE A 62 13.55 -6.05 10.87
C ILE A 62 14.34 -6.84 9.84
N VAL A 63 13.73 -7.12 8.70
CA VAL A 63 14.33 -7.93 7.64
C VAL A 63 14.17 -7.23 6.30
N ASP A 64 14.95 -7.65 5.30
CA ASP A 64 14.80 -7.20 3.91
C ASP A 64 13.62 -7.90 3.21
N TYR A 65 13.37 -7.50 1.96
CA TYR A 65 12.30 -8.05 1.12
C TYR A 65 12.44 -9.56 0.86
N GLU A 66 13.66 -10.06 0.63
CA GLU A 66 13.90 -11.46 0.31
C GLU A 66 13.60 -12.36 1.51
N GLU A 67 14.02 -11.94 2.69
CA GLU A 67 13.69 -12.65 3.93
C GLU A 67 12.22 -12.54 4.30
N ALA A 68 11.59 -11.36 4.12
CA ALA A 68 10.15 -11.22 4.32
C ALA A 68 9.37 -12.17 3.41
N SER A 69 9.72 -12.25 2.12
CA SER A 69 9.07 -13.12 1.14
C SER A 69 9.21 -14.61 1.46
N ARG A 70 10.30 -15.02 2.12
CA ARG A 70 10.50 -16.40 2.58
C ARG A 70 9.65 -16.76 3.80
N VAL A 71 9.35 -15.79 4.67
CA VAL A 71 8.71 -16.04 5.98
C VAL A 71 7.19 -15.82 5.93
N LEU A 72 6.74 -14.89 5.09
CA LEU A 72 5.33 -14.55 4.91
C LEU A 72 4.60 -15.57 4.04
N ARG A 73 3.29 -15.67 4.22
CA ARG A 73 2.43 -16.57 3.43
C ARG A 73 1.87 -15.88 2.16
N TYR A 74 2.27 -14.64 1.92
CA TYR A 74 1.86 -13.81 0.81
C TYR A 74 3.06 -12.99 0.35
N THR A 75 2.98 -12.44 -0.86
CA THR A 75 4.01 -11.57 -1.40
C THR A 75 3.97 -10.21 -0.69
N PRO A 76 5.00 -9.84 0.08
CA PRO A 76 5.02 -8.54 0.75
C PRO A 76 5.03 -7.39 -0.26
N TRP A 77 4.54 -6.23 0.17
CA TRP A 77 4.72 -4.98 -0.56
C TRP A 77 6.21 -4.67 -0.74
N ASP A 78 6.59 -4.09 -1.88
CA ASP A 78 7.98 -3.72 -2.15
C ASP A 78 8.47 -2.59 -1.22
N ALA A 79 9.24 -2.96 -0.20
CA ALA A 79 9.86 -2.07 0.76
C ALA A 79 11.22 -2.63 1.20
N GLU A 80 12.15 -1.74 1.54
CA GLU A 80 13.52 -2.11 1.94
C GLU A 80 13.55 -2.80 3.32
N TYR A 81 12.61 -2.41 4.21
CA TYR A 81 12.54 -2.91 5.57
C TYR A 81 11.15 -3.44 5.89
N HIS A 82 11.11 -4.64 6.47
CA HIS A 82 9.92 -5.31 6.92
C HIS A 82 9.98 -5.60 8.41
N ALA A 83 9.02 -5.05 9.15
CA ALA A 83 8.84 -5.35 10.56
C ALA A 83 8.03 -6.64 10.71
N LEU A 84 8.59 -7.63 11.39
CA LEU A 84 7.96 -8.93 11.62
C LEU A 84 7.78 -9.18 13.12
N ALA A 85 6.57 -9.60 13.50
CA ALA A 85 6.30 -10.16 14.82
C ALA A 85 6.70 -11.64 14.92
N SER A 86 7.03 -12.10 16.13
CA SER A 86 7.27 -13.54 16.38
C SER A 86 6.03 -14.38 16.08
N ARG A 87 6.24 -15.59 15.53
CA ARG A 87 5.20 -16.63 15.39
C ARG A 87 4.62 -16.95 16.78
N GLY A 88 3.50 -16.33 17.13
CA GLY A 88 2.85 -16.43 18.45
C GLY A 88 2.46 -15.09 19.09
N ARG A 89 3.04 -13.97 18.64
CA ARG A 89 2.65 -12.60 19.06
C ARG A 89 1.74 -11.91 18.04
N ARG A 90 0.98 -12.70 17.28
CA ARG A 90 0.01 -12.16 16.32
C ARG A 90 -1.08 -11.45 17.09
N VAL A 91 -1.35 -10.22 16.72
CA VAL A 91 -2.48 -9.48 17.25
C VAL A 91 -3.66 -9.71 16.32
N VAL A 92 -4.85 -10.00 16.88
CA VAL A 92 -6.10 -9.93 16.11
C VAL A 92 -6.44 -8.44 16.00
N PRO A 93 -6.34 -7.85 14.79
CA PRO A 93 -6.60 -6.44 14.61
C PRO A 93 -8.06 -6.11 14.91
N GLN A 94 -8.29 -4.97 15.55
CA GLN A 94 -9.63 -4.43 15.79
C GLN A 94 -9.54 -2.91 15.80
N GLU A 95 -10.54 -2.22 15.25
CA GLU A 95 -10.55 -0.76 15.33
C GLU A 95 -10.76 -0.30 16.79
N VAL A 96 -9.77 0.39 17.34
CA VAL A 96 -9.87 1.08 18.63
C VAL A 96 -9.78 2.58 18.37
N ASN A 97 -10.84 3.31 18.73
CA ASN A 97 -10.95 4.76 18.53
C ASN A 97 -9.89 5.50 19.35
N LEU A 98 -9.05 6.29 18.69
CA LEU A 98 -8.01 7.09 19.35
C LEU A 98 -8.47 8.48 19.78
N GLU A 99 -9.63 8.95 19.32
CA GLU A 99 -10.15 10.29 19.64
C GLU A 99 -10.11 10.66 21.13
N PRO A 100 -10.44 9.77 22.08
CA PRO A 100 -10.36 10.09 23.51
C PRO A 100 -8.97 10.50 24.00
N ILE A 101 -7.91 10.07 23.31
CA ILE A 101 -6.52 10.29 23.71
C ILE A 101 -5.73 11.20 22.77
N LEU A 102 -6.28 11.60 21.61
CA LEU A 102 -5.54 12.36 20.59
C LEU A 102 -4.86 13.63 21.13
N GLY A 103 -5.55 14.39 21.99
CA GLY A 103 -5.00 15.62 22.58
C GLY A 103 -3.91 15.38 23.63
N GLN A 104 -3.81 14.15 24.13
CA GLN A 104 -2.84 13.70 25.14
C GLN A 104 -1.59 13.06 24.50
N LEU A 105 -1.64 12.73 23.20
CA LEU A 105 -0.50 12.14 22.50
C LEU A 105 0.65 13.13 22.33
N GLU A 106 1.78 12.76 22.90
CA GLU A 106 3.08 13.40 22.72
C GLU A 106 4.05 12.46 22.00
N PHE A 107 4.99 13.10 21.32
CA PHE A 107 5.98 12.44 20.47
C PHE A 107 7.37 12.87 20.92
N ALA A 108 8.39 12.07 20.67
CA ALA A 108 9.77 12.38 21.05
C ALA A 108 10.23 13.76 20.54
N SER A 109 9.75 14.16 19.35
CA SER A 109 9.98 15.49 18.77
C SER A 109 9.32 16.67 19.51
N ARG A 110 8.51 16.42 20.55
CA ARG A 110 7.66 17.37 21.30
C ARG A 110 6.55 18.06 20.50
N ARG A 111 6.42 17.82 19.19
CA ARG A 111 5.31 18.32 18.38
C ARG A 111 4.06 17.48 18.58
N ARG A 112 2.98 18.07 19.09
CA ARG A 112 1.65 17.44 19.21
C ARG A 112 0.89 17.42 17.88
N LEU A 113 -0.19 16.66 17.83
CA LEU A 113 -1.12 16.70 16.70
C LEU A 113 -1.99 17.96 16.75
N ASP A 114 -2.09 18.64 15.62
CA ASP A 114 -3.04 19.72 15.39
C ASP A 114 -4.38 19.10 14.96
N LEU A 115 -5.31 18.99 15.91
CA LEU A 115 -6.59 18.31 15.69
C LEU A 115 -7.54 19.08 14.76
N THR A 116 -7.19 20.32 14.38
CA THR A 116 -7.93 21.11 13.37
C THR A 116 -7.51 20.76 11.95
N LYS A 117 -6.34 20.12 11.77
CA LYS A 117 -5.78 19.77 10.45
C LYS A 117 -5.97 18.30 10.11
N PRO A 118 -5.82 17.92 8.84
CA PRO A 118 -5.86 16.52 8.42
C PRO A 118 -4.80 15.68 9.17
N LEU A 119 -5.25 14.68 9.94
CA LEU A 119 -4.34 13.83 10.72
C LEU A 119 -3.46 12.95 9.82
N GLY A 120 -3.99 12.50 8.68
CA GLY A 120 -3.23 11.71 7.71
C GLY A 120 -1.96 12.45 7.26
N GLN A 121 -2.05 13.74 6.93
CA GLN A 121 -0.89 14.55 6.54
C GLN A 121 0.15 14.66 7.66
N GLN A 122 -0.30 14.80 8.91
CA GLN A 122 0.59 14.92 10.07
C GLN A 122 1.27 13.60 10.47
N LEU A 123 0.74 12.46 10.01
CA LEU A 123 1.17 11.11 10.36
C LEU A 123 1.79 10.33 9.18
N GLN A 124 1.95 10.95 7.99
CA GLN A 124 2.64 10.33 6.84
C GLN A 124 4.06 9.87 7.20
N SER A 125 4.76 10.68 8.00
CA SER A 125 6.02 10.28 8.60
C SER A 125 5.77 9.53 9.90
N MET A 126 6.34 8.34 10.02
CA MET A 126 6.33 7.54 11.24
C MET A 126 6.84 8.35 12.42
N ARG A 127 6.09 8.37 13.51
CA ARG A 127 6.42 9.21 14.68
C ARG A 127 6.76 8.35 15.89
N GLU A 128 7.87 8.66 16.53
CA GLU A 128 8.23 8.05 17.81
C GLU A 128 7.37 8.68 18.92
N LEU A 129 6.65 7.83 19.66
CA LEU A 129 5.81 8.22 20.79
C LEU A 129 6.68 8.53 22.01
N ALA A 130 6.27 9.52 22.80
CA ALA A 130 6.83 9.68 24.14
C ALA A 130 6.41 8.47 25.01
N PRO A 131 7.23 8.05 26.01
CA PRO A 131 6.94 6.87 26.82
C PRO A 131 5.54 6.86 27.45
N HIS A 132 5.09 7.98 28.03
CA HIS A 132 3.75 8.08 28.63
C HIS A 132 2.63 7.91 27.59
N SER A 133 2.83 8.39 26.36
CA SER A 133 1.84 8.25 25.28
C SER A 133 1.77 6.82 24.76
N ALA A 134 2.92 6.12 24.72
CA ALA A 134 2.95 4.70 24.44
C ALA A 134 2.18 3.89 25.49
N HIS A 135 2.33 4.24 26.78
CA HIS A 135 1.54 3.63 27.86
C HIS A 135 0.04 3.93 27.71
N LEU A 136 -0.34 5.17 27.43
CA LEU A 136 -1.73 5.57 27.22
C LEU A 136 -2.40 4.77 26.09
N LEU A 137 -1.70 4.63 24.96
CA LEU A 137 -2.16 3.85 23.81
C LEU A 137 -2.27 2.36 24.14
N GLN A 138 -1.30 1.81 24.88
CA GLN A 138 -1.33 0.42 25.34
C GLN A 138 -2.50 0.15 26.30
N SER A 139 -2.78 1.05 27.24
CA SER A 139 -3.92 0.93 28.16
C SER A 139 -5.24 0.94 27.40
N LEU A 140 -5.44 1.94 26.53
CA LEU A 140 -6.65 2.05 25.70
C LEU A 140 -6.89 0.78 24.86
N TRP A 141 -5.83 0.25 24.24
CA TRP A 141 -5.90 -1.00 23.48
C TRP A 141 -6.27 -2.20 24.34
N THR A 142 -5.69 -2.30 25.54
CA THR A 142 -5.90 -3.43 26.45
C THR A 142 -7.31 -3.41 27.03
N ASP A 143 -7.81 -2.24 27.41
CA ASP A 143 -9.18 -2.05 27.90
C ASP A 143 -10.21 -2.45 26.83
N ALA A 144 -9.96 -2.04 25.57
CA ALA A 144 -10.79 -2.43 24.44
C ALA A 144 -10.73 -3.94 24.10
N LYS A 145 -9.70 -4.66 24.54
CA LYS A 145 -9.57 -6.13 24.38
C LYS A 145 -10.12 -6.92 25.57
N GLY A 146 -10.08 -6.34 26.78
CA GLY A 146 -10.62 -6.92 28.01
C GLY A 146 -12.14 -6.90 28.09
N ALA A 147 -12.80 -6.06 27.29
CA ALA A 147 -14.22 -6.16 27.01
C ALA A 147 -14.48 -7.39 26.11
N SER A 148 -14.61 -8.58 26.71
CA SER A 148 -15.26 -9.71 26.03
C SER A 148 -16.61 -9.28 25.48
N PRO A 149 -17.07 -9.81 24.33
CA PRO A 149 -18.35 -9.45 23.76
C PRO A 149 -19.49 -10.06 24.61
N SER A 150 -19.85 -9.40 25.70
CA SER A 150 -21.14 -9.63 26.35
C SER A 150 -22.19 -8.79 25.63
N ILE A 151 -23.15 -9.50 25.06
CA ILE A 151 -24.35 -8.98 24.39
C ILE A 151 -25.09 -8.00 25.33
N ALA A 152 -25.11 -6.71 24.98
CA ALA A 152 -26.14 -5.72 25.34
C ALA A 152 -25.82 -4.40 24.60
N SER A 153 -26.31 -4.22 23.37
CA SER A 153 -27.54 -3.49 23.07
C SER A 153 -27.47 -1.97 23.28
N ARG A 154 -27.41 -1.25 22.14
CA ARG A 154 -28.23 -0.07 21.75
C ARG A 154 -27.38 1.03 21.11
N LEU A 155 -27.33 1.05 19.78
CA LEU A 155 -27.49 2.27 18.99
C LEU A 155 -28.33 1.94 17.73
N PRO A 156 -29.16 2.87 17.22
CA PRO A 156 -30.17 2.59 16.21
C PRO A 156 -29.56 2.32 14.83
N ASN A 157 -30.20 1.44 14.06
CA ASN A 157 -29.90 1.14 12.66
C ASN A 157 -29.48 2.39 11.85
N ALA A 158 -28.21 2.44 11.46
CA ALA A 158 -27.80 3.20 10.28
C ALA A 158 -28.04 2.29 9.06
N ALA A 159 -28.87 2.76 8.13
CA ALA A 159 -29.26 2.04 6.93
C ALA A 159 -28.03 1.64 6.06
N PRO A 160 -28.12 0.54 5.29
CA PRO A 160 -27.08 0.17 4.34
C PRO A 160 -26.94 1.25 3.26
N HIS A 161 -25.68 1.53 2.88
CA HIS A 161 -25.36 2.43 1.79
C HIS A 161 -25.68 1.73 0.46
N GLU A 162 -26.82 2.06 -0.13
CA GLU A 162 -27.22 1.58 -1.46
C GLU A 162 -26.43 2.35 -2.55
N ASN A 163 -26.06 1.65 -3.62
CA ASN A 163 -25.57 2.31 -4.83
C ASN A 163 -26.65 3.27 -5.36
N PRO A 164 -26.30 4.46 -5.89
CA PRO A 164 -27.30 5.35 -6.44
C PRO A 164 -28.07 4.65 -7.57
N PRO A 165 -29.38 4.87 -7.69
CA PRO A 165 -30.18 4.25 -8.74
C PRO A 165 -29.65 4.62 -10.12
N VAL A 166 -29.53 3.63 -11.01
CA VAL A 166 -29.16 3.84 -12.41
C VAL A 166 -30.23 4.74 -13.05
N GLY A 167 -29.80 5.88 -13.60
CA GLY A 167 -30.69 6.80 -14.33
C GLY A 167 -31.07 8.07 -13.58
N VAL A 168 -30.58 8.29 -12.35
CA VAL A 168 -30.71 9.59 -11.68
C VAL A 168 -29.50 10.46 -12.04
N PRO A 169 -29.69 11.66 -12.60
CA PRO A 169 -28.59 12.60 -12.79
C PRO A 169 -27.99 12.91 -11.43
N LEU A 170 -26.74 12.50 -11.23
CA LEU A 170 -25.99 12.91 -10.05
C LEU A 170 -25.80 14.42 -10.15
N PRO A 171 -25.99 15.18 -9.05
CA PRO A 171 -25.73 16.61 -9.06
C PRO A 171 -24.27 16.84 -9.47
N ASP A 172 -24.03 17.89 -10.26
CA ASP A 172 -22.67 18.31 -10.65
C ASP A 172 -21.90 18.66 -9.38
N GLN A 173 -21.20 17.66 -8.85
CA GLN A 173 -20.48 17.74 -7.60
C GLN A 173 -19.03 18.04 -7.93
N GLU A 174 -18.57 19.21 -7.52
CA GLU A 174 -17.17 19.61 -7.68
C GLU A 174 -16.31 18.91 -6.64
N TRP A 175 -15.38 18.07 -7.10
CA TRP A 175 -14.33 17.49 -6.27
C TRP A 175 -13.03 18.25 -6.49
N ILE A 176 -12.37 18.64 -5.39
CA ILE A 176 -11.05 19.27 -5.46
C ILE A 176 -10.02 18.18 -5.78
N GLU A 177 -9.70 18.03 -7.06
CA GLU A 177 -8.66 17.15 -7.59
C GLU A 177 -7.33 17.89 -7.78
N GLY A 178 -6.22 17.15 -7.98
CA GLY A 178 -4.93 17.76 -8.35
C GLY A 178 -4.00 18.16 -7.20
N SER A 179 -4.28 17.76 -5.95
CA SER A 179 -3.29 17.86 -4.87
C SER A 179 -2.05 17.02 -5.21
N PRO A 180 -0.83 17.59 -5.26
CA PRO A 180 0.37 16.85 -5.62
C PRO A 180 0.65 15.77 -4.57
N LEU A 181 0.48 14.52 -4.98
CA LEU A 181 0.85 13.33 -4.21
C LEU A 181 2.32 13.01 -4.51
N LEU A 182 3.18 13.09 -3.50
CA LEU A 182 4.54 12.58 -3.59
C LEU A 182 4.49 11.05 -3.57
N ARG A 183 4.56 10.42 -4.75
CA ARG A 183 4.77 8.97 -4.87
C ARG A 183 6.28 8.70 -4.93
N VAL A 184 6.80 7.97 -3.95
CA VAL A 184 8.15 7.40 -4.05
C VAL A 184 8.07 6.24 -5.03
N HIS A 185 8.66 6.38 -6.21
CA HIS A 185 8.77 5.32 -7.20
C HIS A 185 9.97 4.44 -6.83
N LEU A 186 9.72 3.27 -6.23
CA LEU A 186 10.71 2.20 -6.22
C LEU A 186 10.64 1.53 -7.59
N THR A 187 11.67 1.74 -8.39
CA THR A 187 11.87 1.00 -9.65
C THR A 187 13.03 0.05 -9.42
N ARG A 188 12.83 -1.26 -9.61
CA ARG A 188 13.87 -2.05 -10.25
C ARG A 188 14.05 -1.42 -11.62
N GLU A 189 15.08 -0.58 -11.78
CA GLU A 189 15.34 0.07 -13.06
C GLU A 189 15.52 -1.00 -14.13
N ARG A 190 14.59 -1.04 -15.09
CA ARG A 190 14.93 -1.54 -16.42
C ARG A 190 16.11 -0.71 -16.88
N ALA A 191 17.15 -1.33 -17.43
CA ALA A 191 18.30 -0.60 -17.94
C ALA A 191 17.83 0.65 -18.71
N PRO A 192 18.26 1.86 -18.35
CA PRO A 192 17.78 3.08 -18.97
C PRO A 192 18.00 2.97 -20.48
N GLY A 193 16.90 3.01 -21.23
CA GLY A 193 16.92 2.85 -22.68
C GLY A 193 16.41 1.51 -23.22
N LEU A 194 16.24 0.44 -22.43
CA LEU A 194 15.77 -0.87 -22.93
C LEU A 194 14.39 -0.80 -23.62
N SER A 195 13.46 -0.05 -23.01
CA SER A 195 12.13 0.19 -23.58
C SER A 195 12.21 0.96 -24.90
N GLN A 196 13.07 1.97 -24.97
CA GLN A 196 13.27 2.77 -26.18
C GLN A 196 13.97 1.97 -27.28
N ALA A 197 15.00 1.19 -26.92
CA ALA A 197 15.71 0.29 -27.82
C ALA A 197 14.77 -0.75 -28.42
N LYS A 198 13.90 -1.38 -27.60
CA LYS A 198 12.90 -2.33 -28.10
C LYS A 198 11.90 -1.66 -29.04
N LYS A 199 11.35 -0.49 -28.69
CA LYS A 199 10.44 0.25 -29.57
C LYS A 199 11.11 0.69 -30.87
N ALA A 200 12.39 1.07 -30.83
CA ALA A 200 13.17 1.44 -32.01
C ALA A 200 13.41 0.22 -32.91
N GLN A 201 13.87 -0.89 -32.36
CA GLN A 201 14.02 -2.17 -33.07
C GLN A 201 12.69 -2.58 -33.71
N PHE A 202 11.59 -2.54 -32.96
CA PHE A 202 10.27 -2.92 -33.46
C PHE A 202 9.84 -2.06 -34.67
N ARG A 203 10.11 -0.75 -34.63
CA ARG A 203 9.84 0.14 -35.77
C ARG A 203 10.74 -0.15 -36.96
N GLN A 204 12.01 -0.51 -36.73
CA GLN A 204 12.92 -0.91 -37.81
C GLN A 204 12.47 -2.21 -38.49
N GLU A 205 12.02 -3.20 -37.71
CA GLU A 205 11.60 -4.51 -38.22
C GLU A 205 10.20 -4.47 -38.87
N HIS A 206 9.28 -3.65 -38.35
CA HIS A 206 7.87 -3.67 -38.77
C HIS A 206 7.37 -2.36 -39.40
N GLY A 207 8.22 -1.35 -39.53
CA GLY A 207 7.91 -0.04 -40.12
C GLY A 207 7.07 0.88 -39.23
N LYS A 208 6.37 0.35 -38.23
CA LYS A 208 5.49 1.10 -37.32
C LYS A 208 5.35 0.43 -35.96
N LEU A 209 4.96 1.19 -34.94
CA LEU A 209 4.74 0.69 -33.59
C LEU A 209 3.27 0.33 -33.37
N TYR A 210 2.98 -0.93 -33.05
CA TYR A 210 1.62 -1.40 -32.77
C TYR A 210 1.64 -2.50 -31.70
N CYS A 211 0.48 -2.78 -31.11
CA CYS A 211 0.34 -3.85 -30.12
C CYS A 211 0.56 -5.22 -30.77
N GLN A 212 1.53 -6.00 -30.31
CA GLN A 212 1.80 -7.34 -30.83
C GLN A 212 0.62 -8.31 -30.64
N ARG A 213 -0.21 -8.10 -29.60
CA ARG A 213 -1.37 -8.95 -29.28
C ARG A 213 -2.62 -8.58 -30.08
N CYS A 214 -3.16 -7.37 -29.92
CA CYS A 214 -4.42 -6.95 -30.57
C CYS A 214 -4.24 -6.18 -31.87
N LYS A 215 -3.01 -5.96 -32.32
CA LYS A 215 -2.66 -5.20 -33.55
C LYS A 215 -3.11 -3.73 -33.55
N PHE A 216 -3.50 -3.20 -32.39
CA PHE A 216 -3.83 -1.78 -32.24
C PHE A 216 -2.65 -0.89 -32.67
N ASP A 217 -2.90 -0.05 -33.66
CA ASP A 217 -1.99 0.95 -34.21
C ASP A 217 -2.40 2.34 -33.71
N PRO A 218 -1.73 2.86 -32.67
CA PRO A 218 -2.12 4.13 -32.08
C PRO A 218 -1.83 5.31 -33.02
N SER A 219 -0.78 5.25 -33.85
CA SER A 219 -0.45 6.32 -34.79
C SER A 219 -1.54 6.47 -35.84
N GLY A 220 -2.08 5.35 -36.34
CA GLY A 220 -3.23 5.36 -37.25
C GLY A 220 -4.53 5.82 -36.58
N PHE A 221 -4.74 5.45 -35.31
CA PHE A 221 -5.96 5.75 -34.57
C PHE A 221 -6.02 7.20 -34.07
N TYR A 222 -5.03 7.61 -33.27
CA TYR A 222 -4.99 8.95 -32.66
C TYR A 222 -4.42 10.02 -33.58
N ARG A 223 -3.60 9.63 -34.57
CA ARG A 223 -2.98 10.56 -35.54
C ARG A 223 -2.20 11.71 -34.87
N THR A 224 -1.62 11.44 -33.71
CA THR A 224 -0.79 12.41 -32.98
C THR A 224 0.64 11.90 -32.84
N PRO A 225 1.64 12.79 -32.73
CA PRO A 225 3.03 12.39 -32.42
C PRO A 225 3.17 11.70 -31.06
N ALA A 226 2.22 11.91 -30.14
CA ALA A 226 2.21 11.31 -28.81
C ALA A 226 1.60 9.90 -28.78
N ALA A 227 1.05 9.41 -29.90
CA ALA A 227 0.36 8.12 -29.98
C ALA A 227 1.21 6.92 -29.52
N ASP A 228 2.53 7.01 -29.64
CA ASP A 228 3.47 5.97 -29.21
C ASP A 228 3.49 5.75 -27.68
N ALA A 229 2.91 6.68 -26.91
CA ALA A 229 2.70 6.53 -25.47
C ALA A 229 1.69 5.41 -25.15
N CYS A 230 0.81 5.05 -26.09
CA CYS A 230 -0.19 4.00 -25.89
C CYS A 230 0.39 2.57 -25.92
N ILE A 231 1.66 2.42 -26.31
CA ILE A 231 2.36 1.13 -26.38
C ILE A 231 3.41 1.06 -25.29
N GLU A 232 3.35 0.03 -24.47
CA GLU A 232 4.24 -0.28 -23.37
C GLU A 232 5.07 -1.51 -23.71
N VAL A 233 6.30 -1.59 -23.17
CA VAL A 233 7.15 -2.77 -23.32
C VAL A 233 6.91 -3.70 -22.14
N HIS A 234 6.54 -4.94 -22.42
CA HIS A 234 6.29 -6.00 -21.47
C HIS A 234 7.43 -7.03 -21.53
N HIS A 235 7.76 -7.66 -20.40
CA HIS A 235 8.69 -8.80 -20.38
C HIS A 235 7.88 -10.07 -20.52
N SER A 236 7.99 -10.76 -21.66
CA SER A 236 7.13 -11.90 -21.99
C SER A 236 7.52 -13.20 -21.28
N ALA A 237 8.82 -13.39 -21.02
CA ALA A 237 9.34 -14.65 -20.48
C ALA A 237 9.39 -14.69 -18.94
N MET A 238 9.58 -13.54 -18.28
CA MET A 238 9.75 -13.49 -16.82
C MET A 238 9.31 -12.13 -16.27
N PRO A 239 8.37 -12.08 -15.32
CA PRO A 239 8.05 -10.86 -14.60
C PRO A 239 9.29 -10.30 -13.91
N LEU A 240 9.47 -8.97 -13.94
CA LEU A 240 10.58 -8.28 -13.25
C LEU A 240 10.65 -8.59 -11.73
N SER A 241 9.54 -9.00 -11.12
CA SER A 241 9.48 -9.46 -9.73
C SER A 241 10.29 -10.76 -9.50
N ASN A 242 10.40 -11.61 -10.52
CA ASN A 242 11.00 -12.94 -10.43
C ASN A 242 12.46 -12.98 -10.92
N MET A 243 13.02 -11.84 -11.37
CA MET A 243 14.40 -11.75 -11.82
C MET A 243 15.38 -11.62 -10.64
N THR A 244 16.48 -12.37 -10.69
CA THR A 244 17.61 -12.26 -9.75
C THR A 244 18.40 -10.97 -9.97
N THR A 245 19.16 -10.52 -8.96
CA THR A 245 20.12 -9.43 -9.10
C THR A 245 21.11 -9.76 -10.23
N GLN A 246 21.22 -8.87 -11.24
CA GLN A 246 22.01 -9.02 -12.49
C GLN A 246 21.43 -9.90 -13.62
N HIS A 247 20.12 -10.10 -13.68
CA HIS A 247 19.51 -10.78 -14.84
C HIS A 247 19.72 -9.99 -16.15
N ALA A 248 20.36 -10.62 -17.14
CA ALA A 248 20.52 -10.04 -18.48
C ALA A 248 19.27 -10.29 -19.31
N THR A 249 18.60 -9.22 -19.75
CA THR A 249 17.42 -9.31 -20.60
C THR A 249 17.76 -8.97 -22.04
N THR A 250 17.32 -9.80 -22.97
CA THR A 250 17.48 -9.55 -24.41
C THR A 250 16.23 -8.89 -24.99
N LEU A 251 16.36 -8.21 -26.14
CA LEU A 251 15.20 -7.58 -26.79
C LEU A 251 14.15 -8.60 -27.27
N HIS A 252 14.52 -9.87 -27.45
CA HIS A 252 13.59 -10.93 -27.84
C HIS A 252 12.66 -11.37 -26.71
N GLU A 253 13.04 -11.12 -25.45
CA GLU A 253 12.23 -11.41 -24.26
C GLU A 253 11.24 -10.28 -23.94
N LEU A 254 11.12 -9.32 -24.84
CA LEU A 254 10.28 -8.14 -24.71
C LEU A 254 9.20 -8.10 -25.79
N GLU A 255 8.02 -7.62 -25.40
CA GLU A 255 6.88 -7.42 -26.28
C GLU A 255 6.33 -6.01 -26.18
N CYS A 256 5.94 -5.43 -27.30
CA CYS A 256 5.23 -4.16 -27.40
C CYS A 256 3.71 -4.41 -27.29
N LEU A 257 3.09 -4.01 -26.19
CA LEU A 257 1.66 -4.19 -25.92
C LEU A 257 0.96 -2.86 -25.70
N CYS A 258 -0.32 -2.72 -26.05
CA CYS A 258 -1.10 -1.56 -25.63
C CYS A 258 -1.42 -1.62 -24.14
N ALA A 259 -1.75 -0.49 -23.52
CA ALA A 259 -2.09 -0.40 -22.09
C ALA A 259 -3.13 -1.44 -21.63
N ASN A 260 -4.14 -1.73 -22.46
CA ASN A 260 -5.17 -2.72 -22.16
C ASN A 260 -4.64 -4.16 -22.20
N CYS A 261 -3.91 -4.52 -23.26
CA CYS A 261 -3.31 -5.86 -23.37
C CYS A 261 -2.22 -6.06 -22.32
N HIS A 262 -1.47 -5.02 -21.97
CA HIS A 262 -0.47 -5.08 -20.92
C HIS A 262 -1.10 -5.42 -19.56
N ARG A 263 -2.19 -4.72 -19.19
CA ARG A 263 -2.98 -5.04 -17.99
C ARG A 263 -3.54 -6.46 -18.00
N LEU A 264 -4.07 -6.90 -19.15
CA LEU A 264 -4.63 -8.24 -19.30
C LEU A 264 -3.56 -9.34 -19.09
N VAL A 265 -2.38 -9.20 -19.69
CA VAL A 265 -1.28 -10.17 -19.50
C VAL A 265 -0.86 -10.25 -18.04
N HIS A 266 -0.76 -9.11 -17.33
CA HIS A 266 -0.48 -9.13 -15.89
C HIS A 266 -1.54 -9.90 -15.09
N ALA A 267 -2.82 -9.73 -15.42
CA ALA A 267 -3.90 -10.47 -14.77
C ALA A 267 -3.85 -11.99 -15.08
N GLU A 268 -3.55 -12.37 -16.31
CA GLU A 268 -3.45 -13.78 -16.74
C GLU A 268 -2.27 -14.51 -16.07
N LEU A 269 -1.12 -13.84 -15.93
CA LEU A 269 0.06 -14.39 -15.24
C LEU A 269 -0.18 -14.56 -13.73
N GLN A 270 -0.99 -13.68 -13.12
CA GLN A 270 -1.39 -13.82 -11.72
C GLN A 270 -2.35 -15.00 -11.50
N ALA A 271 -3.25 -15.26 -12.46
CA ALA A 271 -4.24 -16.34 -12.37
C ALA A 271 -3.68 -17.75 -12.60
N THR A 272 -2.54 -17.89 -13.29
CA THR A 272 -1.88 -19.18 -13.59
C THR A 272 -0.82 -19.59 -12.57
N SER A 273 -0.55 -18.74 -11.57
CA SER A 273 0.46 -18.95 -10.53
C SER A 273 -0.12 -19.47 -9.19
N GLY A 274 -1.40 -19.89 -9.18
CA GLY A 274 -2.09 -20.47 -8.02
C GLY A 274 -2.58 -21.88 -8.31
#